data_AF-A0AA38CRG4-F1
#
_entry.id   AF-A0AA38CRG4-F1
#
_cell.length_a   1.000
_cell.length_b   1.000
_cell.length_c   1.000
_cell.angle_alpha   90.00
_cell.angle_beta   90.00
_cell.angle_gamma   90.00
#
_symmetry.space_group_name_H-M   'P 1'
#
loop_
_entity.id
_entity.type
_entity.pdbx_description
1 polymer ?
#
loop_
_entity_poly.entity_id
_entity_poly.type
_entity_poly.pdbx_seq_one_letter_code
_entity_poly.pdbx_strand_id
1 'polypeptide(L)'
;MLAIFSYLTHDCVEIYMDDFTDYGATFQDVVDNLDNVLAWCEKHQLSLNHGKCLFMMEQGIVLGHHVSAEGIKVDSDKFSIIVTFPSPTNQTK
;
A
#
# COMPACT_ATOMS: atom_id res chain seq x y z
N MET A 1 -11.52 -2.81 -8.65
CA MET A 1 -11.24 -2.56 -7.22
C MET A 1 -11.75 -1.19 -6.79
N LEU A 2 -11.30 -0.10 -7.42
CA LEU A 2 -11.74 1.27 -7.09
C LEU A 2 -13.27 1.47 -7.08
N ALA A 3 -14.03 0.88 -8.01
CA ALA A 3 -15.49 0.99 -8.01
C ALA A 3 -16.20 0.26 -6.84
N ILE A 4 -15.55 -0.75 -6.24
CA ILE A 4 -16.09 -1.49 -5.09
C ILE A 4 -15.78 -0.74 -3.79
N PHE A 5 -14.63 -0.09 -3.72
CA PHE A 5 -14.14 0.61 -2.53
C PHE A 5 -14.27 2.13 -2.60
N SER A 6 -14.95 2.69 -3.61
CA SER A 6 -14.98 4.15 -3.84
C SER A 6 -15.52 4.96 -2.65
N TYR A 7 -16.29 4.33 -1.77
CA TYR A 7 -16.79 4.94 -0.53
C TYR A 7 -15.77 4.93 0.63
N LEU A 8 -14.79 4.03 0.59
CA LEU A 8 -13.74 3.87 1.61
C LEU A 8 -12.42 4.53 1.17
N THR A 9 -12.19 4.60 -0.15
CA THR A 9 -10.99 5.20 -0.73
C THR A 9 -10.90 6.69 -0.37
N HIS A 10 -9.71 7.14 0.06
CA HIS A 10 -9.39 8.50 0.53
C HIS A 10 -9.92 8.91 1.91
N ASP A 11 -10.77 8.11 2.55
CA ASP A 11 -11.21 8.35 3.93
C ASP A 11 -10.40 7.48 4.93
N CYS A 12 -10.26 6.18 4.64
CA CYS A 12 -9.61 5.25 5.56
C CYS A 12 -8.61 4.29 4.90
N VAL A 13 -8.69 4.12 3.58
CA VAL A 13 -7.83 3.21 2.81
C VAL A 13 -7.37 3.88 1.52
N GLU A 14 -6.11 3.71 1.17
CA GLU A 14 -5.59 3.95 -0.18
C GLU A 14 -5.46 2.63 -0.92
N ILE A 15 -5.90 2.61 -2.18
CA ILE A 15 -5.93 1.39 -3.00
C ILE A 15 -5.17 1.64 -4.29
N TYR A 16 -4.19 0.79 -4.56
CA TYR A 16 -3.46 0.79 -5.82
C TYR A 16 -3.36 -0.62 -6.38
N MET A 17 -4.00 -0.82 -7.52
CA MET A 17 -4.11 -2.13 -8.18
C MET A 17 -4.68 -3.22 -7.27
N ASP A 18 -3.81 -4.02 -6.64
CA ASP A 18 -4.09 -5.12 -5.74
C ASP A 18 -3.69 -4.86 -4.28
N ASP A 19 -2.99 -3.77 -4.01
CA ASP A 19 -2.53 -3.40 -2.67
C ASP A 19 -3.51 -2.44 -1.98
N PHE A 20 -3.80 -2.74 -0.71
CA PHE A 20 -4.58 -1.90 0.21
C PHE A 20 -3.65 -1.31 1.25
N THR A 21 -3.81 -0.03 1.57
CA THR A 21 -3.07 0.65 2.62
C THR A 21 -4.04 1.39 3.53
N ASP A 22 -4.29 0.83 4.71
CA ASP A 22 -5.09 1.47 5.75
C ASP A 22 -4.23 2.48 6.52
N TYR A 23 -4.81 3.63 6.88
CA TYR A 23 -4.12 4.67 7.63
C TYR A 23 -5.06 5.38 8.59
N GLY A 24 -4.50 6.08 9.58
CA GLY A 24 -5.24 6.77 10.62
C GLY A 24 -4.33 7.66 11.48
N ALA A 25 -4.92 8.62 12.19
CA ALA A 25 -4.17 9.52 13.05
C ALA A 25 -3.76 8.84 14.37
N THR A 26 -4.56 7.88 14.84
CA THR A 26 -4.30 7.07 16.03
C THR A 26 -4.32 5.58 15.70
N PHE A 27 -3.74 4.78 16.59
CA PHE A 27 -3.80 3.32 16.48
C PHE A 27 -5.25 2.81 16.47
N GLN A 28 -6.13 3.41 17.27
CA GLN A 28 -7.54 3.02 17.31
C GLN A 28 -8.22 3.31 15.97
N ASP A 29 -7.94 4.45 15.34
CA ASP A 29 -8.50 4.77 14.03
C ASP A 29 -8.07 3.72 13.00
N VAL A 30 -6.81 3.28 13.01
CA VAL A 30 -6.30 2.25 12.10
C VAL A 30 -6.99 0.91 12.34
N VAL A 31 -7.24 0.53 13.59
CA VAL A 31 -7.97 -0.70 13.94
C VAL A 31 -9.41 -0.64 13.43
N ASP A 32 -10.11 0.47 13.70
CA ASP A 32 -11.50 0.65 13.28
C ASP A 32 -11.63 0.69 11.75
N ASN A 33 -10.66 1.31 11.07
CA ASN A 33 -10.57 1.36 9.61
C ASN A 33 -10.33 -0.04 9.01
N LEU A 34 -9.39 -0.79 9.60
CA LEU A 34 -9.09 -2.15 9.17
C LEU A 34 -10.32 -3.06 9.30
N ASP A 35 -11.05 -2.98 10.42
CA ASP A 35 -12.27 -3.75 10.62
C ASP A 35 -13.33 -3.45 9.53
N ASN A 36 -13.49 -2.16 9.18
CA ASN A 36 -14.40 -1.75 8.11
C ASN A 36 -13.98 -2.29 6.74
N VAL A 37 -12.68 -2.23 6.42
CA VAL A 37 -12.13 -2.71 5.14
C VAL A 37 -12.26 -4.23 5.04
N LEU A 38 -11.97 -4.97 6.12
CA LEU A 38 -12.13 -6.43 6.16
C LEU A 38 -13.61 -6.85 6.03
N ALA A 39 -14.52 -6.18 6.73
CA ALA A 39 -15.96 -6.44 6.60
C ALA A 39 -16.45 -6.18 5.17
N TRP A 40 -15.91 -5.16 4.51
CA TRP A 40 -16.22 -4.88 3.11
C TRP A 40 -15.66 -5.94 2.16
N CYS A 41 -14.44 -6.41 2.41
CA CYS A 41 -13.85 -7.52 1.66
C CYS A 41 -14.72 -8.78 1.77
N GLU A 42 -15.16 -9.13 2.99
CA GLU A 42 -16.04 -10.27 3.23
C GLU A 42 -17.36 -10.13 2.46
N LYS A 43 -18.01 -8.96 2.56
CA LYS A 43 -19.27 -8.66 1.86
C LYS A 43 -19.17 -8.84 0.34
N HIS A 44 -18.02 -8.46 -0.24
CA HIS A 44 -17.77 -8.55 -1.68
C HIS A 44 -17.03 -9.81 -2.11
N GLN A 45 -16.85 -10.78 -1.21
CA GLN A 45 -16.20 -12.08 -1.48
C GLN A 45 -14.76 -11.91 -2.00
N LEU A 46 -14.04 -10.93 -1.46
CA LEU A 46 -12.64 -10.68 -1.75
C LEU A 46 -11.75 -11.43 -0.76
N SER A 47 -10.83 -12.23 -1.29
CA SER A 47 -9.84 -12.94 -0.48
C SER A 47 -8.53 -12.15 -0.43
N LEU A 48 -8.04 -11.89 0.78
CA LEU A 48 -6.74 -11.27 1.02
C LEU A 48 -5.65 -12.34 1.19
N ASN A 49 -4.43 -12.06 0.73
CA ASN A 49 -3.29 -12.94 0.91
C ASN A 49 -2.64 -12.67 2.28
N HIS A 50 -3.02 -13.44 3.29
CA HIS A 50 -2.50 -13.31 4.66
C HIS A 50 -0.97 -13.35 4.76
N GLY A 51 -0.28 -14.07 3.86
CA GLY A 51 1.18 -14.15 3.86
C GLY A 51 1.87 -12.89 3.34
N LYS A 52 1.11 -11.98 2.71
CA LYS A 52 1.59 -10.68 2.21
C LYS A 52 1.02 -9.49 2.98
N CYS A 53 -0.03 -9.69 3.79
CA CYS A 53 -0.60 -8.62 4.60
C CYS A 53 0.35 -8.23 5.72
N LEU A 54 0.62 -6.92 5.82
CA LEU A 54 1.41 -6.33 6.89
C LEU A 54 0.46 -5.46 7.73
N PHE A 55 0.46 -5.67 9.04
CA PHE A 55 -0.46 -4.98 9.95
C PHE A 55 0.31 -4.20 11.01
N MET A 56 -0.28 -3.09 11.46
CA MET A 56 0.16 -2.34 12.64
C MET A 56 1.64 -1.94 12.59
N MET A 57 2.12 -1.51 11.42
CA MET A 57 3.49 -1.03 11.25
C MET A 57 3.55 0.48 11.36
N GLU A 58 4.53 0.99 12.10
CA GLU A 58 4.80 2.44 12.20
C GLU A 58 5.50 3.01 10.95
N GLN A 59 6.19 2.13 10.21
CA GLN A 59 6.83 2.43 8.94
C GLN A 59 6.91 1.17 8.07
N GLY A 60 7.01 1.33 6.76
CA GLY A 60 7.13 0.20 5.86
C GLY A 60 7.20 0.58 4.40
N ILE A 61 7.29 -0.45 3.55
CA ILE A 61 7.25 -0.28 2.11
C ILE A 61 5.79 -0.36 1.63
N VAL A 62 5.29 0.75 1.10
CA VAL A 62 3.96 0.86 0.50
C VAL A 62 4.14 1.31 -0.94
N LEU A 63 3.65 0.50 -1.89
CA LEU A 63 3.80 0.74 -3.33
C LEU A 63 5.26 0.96 -3.78
N GLY A 64 6.21 0.40 -3.02
CA GLY A 64 7.63 0.56 -3.26
C GLY A 64 8.21 1.92 -2.86
N HIS A 65 7.52 2.64 -1.99
CA HIS A 65 8.01 3.80 -1.26
C HIS A 65 8.12 3.46 0.23
N HIS A 66 9.15 3.99 0.89
CA HIS A 66 9.27 3.90 2.33
C HIS A 66 8.38 4.97 2.99
N VAL A 67 7.32 4.54 3.66
CA VAL A 67 6.38 5.40 4.38
C VAL A 67 6.69 5.34 5.86
N SER A 68 6.73 6.51 6.51
CA SER A 68 6.97 6.66 7.94
C SER A 68 6.32 7.95 8.45
N ALA A 69 6.34 8.18 9.77
CA ALA A 69 5.89 9.44 10.37
C ALA A 69 6.64 10.68 9.82
N GLU A 70 7.85 10.52 9.27
CA GLU A 70 8.63 11.60 8.65
C GLU A 70 8.17 11.92 7.21
N GLY A 71 7.18 11.19 6.71
CA GLY A 71 6.68 11.28 5.34
C GLY A 71 7.15 10.13 4.45
N ILE A 72 7.04 10.36 3.14
CA ILE A 72 7.30 9.38 2.09
C ILE A 72 8.71 9.56 1.54
N LYS A 73 9.53 8.51 1.60
CA LYS A 73 10.86 8.46 1.02
C LYS A 73 10.91 7.42 -0.10
N VAL A 74 11.80 7.62 -1.06
CA VAL A 74 12.09 6.60 -2.07
C VAL A 74 12.84 5.47 -1.38
N ASP A 75 12.45 4.23 -1.68
CA ASP A 75 13.17 3.04 -1.26
C ASP A 75 14.64 3.12 -1.75
N SER A 76 15.58 3.03 -0.82
CA SER A 76 17.02 3.12 -1.10
C SER A 76 17.50 2.04 -2.06
N ASP A 77 16.87 0.87 -2.06
CA ASP A 77 17.24 -0.24 -2.93
C ASP A 77 16.85 0.09 -4.38
N LYS A 78 15.65 0.63 -4.59
CA LYS A 78 15.22 1.12 -5.91
C LYS A 78 16.08 2.28 -6.41
N PHE A 79 16.45 3.21 -5.53
CA PHE A 79 17.33 4.32 -5.89
C PHE A 79 18.70 3.81 -6.35
N SER A 80 19.30 2.88 -5.61
CA SER A 80 20.60 2.30 -5.92
C SER A 80 20.60 1.60 -7.29
N ILE A 81 19.52 0.90 -7.63
CA ILE A 81 19.37 0.28 -8.95
C ILE A 81 19.39 1.31 -10.07
N ILE A 82 18.68 2.44 -9.92
CA ILE A 82 18.63 3.50 -10.95
C ILE A 82 20.02 4.14 -11.11
N VAL A 83 20.72 4.43 -10.01
CA VAL A 83 22.05 5.06 -10.04
C VAL A 83 23.09 4.16 -10.70
N THR A 84 22.99 2.85 -10.47
CA THR A 84 23.91 1.87 -11.04
C THR A 84 23.45 1.33 -12.40
N PHE A 85 22.28 1.78 -12.90
CA PHE A 85 21.70 1.25 -14.11
C PHE A 85 22.57 1.61 -15.32
N PRO A 86 23.02 0.62 -16.11
CA PRO A 86 23.81 0.89 -17.31
C PRO A 86 22.98 1.63 -18.35
N SER A 87 23.61 2.51 -19.13
CA SER A 87 22.91 3.15 -20.24
C SER A 87 22.34 2.09 -21.20
N PRO A 88 21.05 2.19 -21.58
CA PRO A 88 20.46 1.23 -22.50
C PRO A 88 21.23 1.21 -23.82
N THR A 89 21.70 0.04 -24.25
CA THR A 89 22.48 -0.11 -25.49
C THR A 89 21.62 -0.49 -26.69
N ASN A 90 20.39 -0.93 -26.46
CA ASN A 90 19.52 -1.52 -27.46
C ASN A 90 18.07 -1.11 -27.16
N GLN A 91 17.25 -0.93 -28.20
CA GLN A 91 15.79 -0.91 -28.04
C GLN A 91 15.27 -2.34 -28.21
N THR A 92 14.56 -2.86 -27.20
CA THR A 92 13.73 -4.05 -27.38
C THR A 92 12.44 -3.60 -28.07
N LYS A 93 12.15 -4.17 -29.24
CA LYS A 93 10.88 -3.98 -29.95
C LYS A 93 9.75 -4.71 -29.23
#